data_AF-A0A081AGN4-F1
#
_entry.id   AF-A0A081AGN4-F1
#
_cell.length_a   1.000
_cell.length_b   1.000
_cell.length_c   1.000
_cell.angle_alpha   90.00
_cell.angle_beta   90.00
_cell.angle_gamma   90.00
#
_symmetry.space_group_name_H-M   'P 1'
#
loop_
_entity.id
_entity.type
_entity.pdbx_description
1 polymer ?
#
loop_
_entity_poly.entity_id
_entity_poly.type
_entity_poly.pdbx_seq_one_letter_code
_entity_poly.pdbx_strand_id
1 'polypeptide(L)'
;MPAQKPMTTPLSTAGPSHEDKRLNDELLQTLRACGLYESDEQLARRDRVLKKLHDILQEYALHEGLGLYSEAEAAVKRVQLRTFGSCRLGVQSCEADIDTLCVAPRHCTRTSFFEKAPILLEAASSVTGLRVISDAFVPVIKMQVDGIPVDLLFVSLDLDSVPEDLDMLDDQILRGMDEASVRSCNGVRVTERILQLVPNQERFRTTLIAVKHWARIRGIYSNVLGFLGGVNWAILVARICQFYPNSLPASLLSRFFRIYQMWMWPNPIMLDRVDNPLNLGFSGWNPKINVRDRLHLMPIITPAYPALNSSYNVMASTLRILKAELGRGFDRTLEIETKKASWAKLFVAPVFFQRSKHFLRVQITANNAEDFDGWFGWVESRLRHLFLRYVAC
;
A
#
# COMPACT_ATOMS: atom_id res chain seq x y z
N MET A 1 -19.17 11.52 -17.69
CA MET A 1 -18.10 10.95 -18.54
C MET A 1 -18.54 9.57 -19.02
N PRO A 2 -18.31 9.19 -20.29
CA PRO A 2 -18.64 7.85 -20.74
C PRO A 2 -17.83 6.83 -19.93
N ALA A 3 -18.49 5.78 -19.42
CA ALA A 3 -17.84 4.74 -18.64
C ALA A 3 -16.68 4.13 -19.43
N GLN A 4 -15.48 4.24 -18.89
CA GLN A 4 -14.26 3.66 -19.46
C GLN A 4 -14.50 2.16 -19.66
N LYS A 5 -14.38 1.66 -20.90
CA LYS A 5 -14.55 0.22 -21.18
C LYS A 5 -13.52 -0.55 -20.34
N PRO A 6 -13.92 -1.58 -19.59
CA PRO A 6 -12.97 -2.36 -18.79
C PRO A 6 -11.85 -2.90 -19.68
N MET A 7 -10.60 -2.75 -19.25
CA MET A 7 -9.42 -3.22 -19.99
C MET A 7 -9.50 -4.72 -20.34
N THR A 8 -10.18 -5.51 -19.52
CA THR A 8 -10.38 -6.95 -19.75
C THR A 8 -11.77 -7.40 -19.36
N THR A 9 -12.37 -8.20 -20.22
CA THR A 9 -13.61 -8.95 -19.94
C THR A 9 -13.40 -9.89 -18.75
N PRO A 10 -14.38 -10.02 -17.84
CA PRO A 10 -14.34 -11.01 -16.77
C PRO A 10 -14.12 -12.43 -17.32
N LEU A 11 -13.35 -13.25 -16.59
CA LEU A 11 -13.17 -14.67 -16.93
C LEU A 11 -14.43 -15.48 -16.60
N SER A 12 -15.20 -15.07 -15.60
CA SER A 12 -16.52 -15.62 -15.31
C SER A 12 -17.37 -14.63 -14.52
N THR A 13 -18.64 -14.53 -14.89
CA THR A 13 -19.67 -13.75 -14.18
C THR A 13 -20.61 -14.63 -13.36
N ALA A 14 -20.31 -15.91 -13.19
CA ALA A 14 -21.14 -16.82 -12.41
C ALA A 14 -21.25 -16.34 -10.94
N GLY A 15 -22.47 -16.40 -10.42
CA GLY A 15 -22.74 -16.18 -8.99
C GLY A 15 -22.30 -17.37 -8.12
N PRO A 16 -22.28 -17.21 -6.79
CA PRO A 16 -21.85 -18.26 -5.87
C PRO A 16 -22.88 -19.38 -5.77
N SER A 17 -22.39 -20.63 -5.77
CA SER A 17 -23.18 -21.83 -5.45
C SER A 17 -23.44 -21.94 -3.93
N HIS A 18 -24.24 -22.94 -3.52
CA HIS A 18 -24.42 -23.25 -2.09
C HIS A 18 -23.10 -23.66 -1.42
N GLU A 19 -22.25 -24.39 -2.13
CA GLU A 19 -20.95 -24.83 -1.61
C GLU A 19 -19.99 -23.64 -1.46
N ASP A 20 -20.01 -22.68 -2.41
CA ASP A 20 -19.23 -21.44 -2.30
C ASP A 20 -19.62 -20.63 -1.05
N LYS A 21 -20.92 -20.55 -0.74
CA LYS A 21 -21.41 -19.85 0.45
C LYS A 21 -20.92 -20.53 1.73
N ARG A 22 -21.02 -21.86 1.82
CA ARG A 22 -20.51 -22.65 2.96
C ARG A 22 -19.01 -22.40 3.18
N LEU A 23 -18.20 -22.55 2.13
CA LEU A 23 -16.75 -22.30 2.22
C LEU A 23 -16.43 -20.86 2.60
N ASN A 24 -17.24 -19.91 2.14
CA ASN A 24 -17.08 -18.51 2.51
C ASN A 24 -17.33 -18.26 4.00
N ASP A 25 -18.40 -18.84 4.56
CA ASP A 25 -18.71 -18.69 5.99
C ASP A 25 -17.60 -19.28 6.87
N GLU A 26 -17.04 -20.43 6.47
CA GLU A 26 -15.88 -21.05 7.14
C GLU A 26 -14.61 -20.18 7.06
N LEU A 27 -14.37 -19.54 5.92
CA LEU A 27 -13.27 -18.60 5.77
C LEU A 27 -13.47 -17.41 6.71
N LEU A 28 -14.65 -16.80 6.72
CA LEU A 28 -14.95 -15.66 7.59
C LEU A 28 -14.77 -16.00 9.06
N GLN A 29 -15.23 -17.17 9.50
CA GLN A 29 -15.00 -17.64 10.87
C GLN A 29 -13.51 -17.80 11.19
N THR A 30 -12.74 -18.37 10.25
CA THR A 30 -11.29 -18.55 10.40
C THR A 30 -10.57 -17.20 10.52
N LEU A 31 -10.89 -16.24 9.64
CA LEU A 31 -10.27 -14.90 9.66
C LEU A 31 -10.58 -14.14 10.96
N ARG A 32 -11.80 -14.29 11.50
CA ARG A 32 -12.18 -13.73 12.81
C ARG A 32 -11.40 -14.40 13.95
N ALA A 33 -11.26 -15.72 13.93
CA ALA A 33 -10.49 -16.47 14.92
C ALA A 33 -9.00 -16.10 14.91
N CYS A 34 -8.47 -15.69 13.75
CA CYS A 34 -7.11 -15.15 13.62
C CYS A 34 -6.95 -13.70 14.12
N GLY A 35 -8.02 -13.04 14.59
CA GLY A 35 -7.96 -11.68 15.15
C GLY A 35 -7.60 -10.60 14.12
N LEU A 36 -8.03 -10.77 12.86
CA LEU A 36 -7.57 -9.92 11.75
C LEU A 36 -8.39 -8.65 11.52
N TYR A 37 -9.50 -8.50 12.23
CA TYR A 37 -10.40 -7.35 12.10
C TYR A 37 -10.21 -6.45 13.31
N GLU A 38 -10.07 -5.14 13.07
CA GLU A 38 -10.09 -4.15 14.14
C GLU A 38 -11.49 -4.03 14.75
N SER A 39 -11.53 -3.75 16.05
CA SER A 39 -12.78 -3.40 16.74
C SER A 39 -13.22 -1.97 16.41
N ASP A 40 -14.51 -1.67 16.60
CA ASP A 40 -15.06 -0.32 16.43
C ASP A 40 -14.33 0.72 17.29
N GLU A 41 -13.85 0.32 18.48
CA GLU A 41 -13.06 1.18 19.37
C GLU A 41 -11.69 1.53 18.78
N GLN A 42 -11.01 0.56 18.15
CA GLN A 42 -9.74 0.79 17.47
C GLN A 42 -9.91 1.72 16.27
N LEU A 43 -10.98 1.52 15.48
CA LEU A 43 -11.32 2.42 14.37
C LEU A 43 -11.58 3.84 14.88
N ALA A 44 -12.40 3.99 15.92
CA ALA A 44 -12.68 5.30 16.53
C ALA A 44 -11.41 5.95 17.12
N ARG A 45 -10.45 5.17 17.60
CA ARG A 45 -9.15 5.70 18.06
C ARG A 45 -8.33 6.26 16.90
N ARG A 46 -8.31 5.59 15.74
CA ARG A 46 -7.65 6.10 14.53
C ARG A 46 -8.30 7.40 14.05
N ASP A 47 -9.63 7.50 14.10
CA ASP A 47 -10.34 8.73 13.74
C ASP A 47 -10.00 9.90 14.67
N ARG A 48 -9.87 9.65 15.98
CA ARG A 48 -9.42 10.66 16.95
C ARG A 48 -8.00 11.13 16.67
N VAL A 49 -7.09 10.21 16.31
CA VAL A 49 -5.71 10.54 15.91
C VAL A 49 -5.70 11.42 14.66
N LEU A 50 -6.47 11.06 13.63
CA LEU A 50 -6.57 11.84 12.40
C LEU A 50 -7.13 13.24 12.66
N LYS A 51 -8.13 13.36 13.54
CA LYS A 51 -8.70 14.66 13.92
C LYS A 51 -7.67 15.55 14.63
N LYS A 52 -6.95 15.01 15.63
CA LYS A 52 -5.89 15.76 16.33
C LYS A 52 -4.81 16.24 15.36
N LEU A 53 -4.36 15.35 14.48
CA LEU A 53 -3.36 15.70 13.47
C LEU A 53 -3.89 16.77 12.51
N HIS A 54 -5.15 16.63 12.07
CA HIS A 54 -5.78 17.62 11.21
C HIS A 54 -5.82 19.00 11.87
N ASP A 55 -6.24 19.09 13.13
CA ASP A 55 -6.35 20.36 13.86
C ASP A 55 -4.98 21.07 13.97
N ILE A 56 -3.90 20.33 14.28
CA ILE A 56 -2.52 20.88 14.31
C ILE A 56 -2.11 21.40 12.93
N LEU A 57 -2.42 20.66 11.86
CA LEU A 57 -2.06 21.05 10.50
C LEU A 57 -2.91 22.21 9.96
N GLN A 58 -4.12 22.43 10.49
CA GLN A 58 -4.89 23.65 10.20
C GLN A 58 -4.22 24.88 10.82
N GLU A 59 -3.71 24.76 12.04
CA GLU A 59 -2.96 25.84 12.68
C GLU A 59 -1.70 26.19 11.88
N TYR A 60 -0.97 25.18 11.41
CA TYR A 60 0.15 25.37 10.49
C TYR A 60 -0.24 26.20 9.26
N ALA A 61 -1.31 25.84 8.54
CA ALA A 61 -1.72 26.58 7.34
C ALA A 61 -2.20 28.00 7.64
N LEU A 62 -2.87 28.22 8.77
CA LEU A 62 -3.22 29.57 9.22
C LEU A 62 -1.98 30.43 9.38
N HIS A 63 -0.95 29.94 10.09
CA HIS A 63 0.33 30.66 10.28
C HIS A 63 1.04 30.97 8.96
N GLU A 64 1.01 30.05 8.00
CA GLU A 64 1.55 30.30 6.65
C GLU A 64 0.77 31.36 5.88
N GLY A 65 -0.54 31.48 6.13
CA GLY A 65 -1.41 32.46 5.47
C GLY A 65 -1.31 33.87 6.04
N LEU A 66 -1.06 34.03 7.35
CA LEU A 66 -1.08 35.34 8.03
C LEU A 66 -0.03 36.35 7.52
N GLY A 67 1.05 35.89 6.90
CA GLY A 67 2.05 36.76 6.28
C GLY A 67 1.66 37.28 4.89
N LEU A 68 0.58 36.77 4.30
CA LEU A 68 0.21 36.98 2.89
C LEU A 68 -1.23 37.46 2.71
N TYR A 69 -2.11 37.14 3.65
CA TYR A 69 -3.55 37.40 3.56
C TYR A 69 -4.06 38.04 4.85
N SER A 70 -5.27 38.62 4.81
CA SER A 70 -5.97 38.99 6.03
C SER A 70 -6.28 37.75 6.89
N GLU A 71 -6.47 37.92 8.19
CA GLU A 71 -6.80 36.82 9.11
C GLU A 71 -8.03 36.03 8.66
N ALA A 72 -9.08 36.73 8.18
CA ALA A 72 -10.29 36.10 7.67
C ALA A 72 -10.05 35.27 6.40
N GLU A 73 -9.19 35.74 5.50
CA GLU A 73 -8.82 35.00 4.28
C GLU A 73 -7.89 33.82 4.58
N ALA A 74 -6.95 33.97 5.51
CA ALA A 74 -6.06 32.89 5.93
C ALA A 74 -6.86 31.75 6.60
N ALA A 75 -7.87 32.07 7.42
CA ALA A 75 -8.69 31.10 8.14
C ALA A 75 -9.52 30.15 7.23
N VAL A 76 -9.79 30.55 5.98
CA VAL A 76 -10.51 29.72 5.00
C VAL A 76 -9.58 28.94 4.08
N LYS A 77 -8.26 29.22 4.08
CA LYS A 77 -7.25 28.55 3.27
C LYS A 77 -6.69 27.31 3.95
N ARG A 78 -7.56 26.33 4.14
CA ARG A 78 -7.31 25.12 4.93
C ARG A 78 -6.51 24.05 4.19
N VAL A 79 -5.86 23.18 4.95
CA VAL A 79 -5.30 21.92 4.43
C VAL A 79 -6.35 20.81 4.42
N GLN A 80 -6.07 19.74 3.68
CA GLN A 80 -6.79 18.49 3.79
C GLN A 80 -5.87 17.34 4.15
N LEU A 81 -6.36 16.45 5.00
CA LEU A 81 -5.68 15.21 5.34
C LEU A 81 -6.34 14.05 4.60
N ARG A 82 -5.56 13.33 3.79
CA ARG A 82 -6.04 12.17 3.02
C ARG A 82 -5.29 10.93 3.50
N THR A 83 -6.01 9.92 3.97
CA THR A 83 -5.42 8.62 4.25
C THR A 83 -5.20 7.85 2.96
N PHE A 84 -4.18 7.00 2.94
CA PHE A 84 -3.97 6.05 1.86
C PHE A 84 -3.54 4.69 2.41
N GLY A 85 -3.08 3.79 1.54
CA GLY A 85 -2.50 2.53 1.96
C GLY A 85 -3.51 1.63 2.68
N SER A 86 -3.06 0.90 3.69
CA SER A 86 -3.88 -0.16 4.29
C SER A 86 -5.09 0.36 5.06
N CYS A 87 -4.93 1.53 5.71
CA CYS A 87 -5.99 2.21 6.44
C CYS A 87 -7.12 2.65 5.51
N ARG A 88 -6.80 3.34 4.40
CA ARG A 88 -7.81 3.80 3.44
C ARG A 88 -8.48 2.65 2.69
N LEU A 89 -7.74 1.57 2.42
CA LEU A 89 -8.31 0.36 1.86
C LEU A 89 -9.25 -0.37 2.83
N GLY A 90 -9.18 -0.11 4.15
CA GLY A 90 -9.96 -0.81 5.18
C GLY A 90 -9.47 -2.25 5.44
N VAL A 91 -8.15 -2.46 5.36
CA VAL A 91 -7.49 -3.78 5.52
C VAL A 91 -6.23 -3.68 6.41
N GLN A 92 -6.17 -2.65 7.25
CA GLN A 92 -5.12 -2.45 8.24
C GLN A 92 -5.15 -3.54 9.31
N SER A 93 -4.00 -3.84 9.89
CA SER A 93 -3.88 -4.67 11.10
C SER A 93 -3.84 -3.76 12.33
N CYS A 94 -4.09 -4.31 13.52
CA CYS A 94 -4.06 -3.55 14.78
C CYS A 94 -2.75 -2.75 14.99
N GLU A 95 -1.62 -3.31 14.56
CA GLU A 95 -0.28 -2.70 14.66
C GLU A 95 0.10 -1.83 13.46
N ALA A 96 -0.79 -1.71 12.46
CA ALA A 96 -0.48 -0.95 11.25
C ALA A 96 -0.47 0.55 11.54
N ASP A 97 0.47 1.22 10.88
CA ASP A 97 0.57 2.65 10.75
C ASP A 97 -0.64 3.27 10.03
N ILE A 98 -0.79 4.58 10.19
CA ILE A 98 -1.68 5.40 9.39
C ILE A 98 -0.84 6.16 8.37
N ASP A 99 -0.94 5.74 7.12
CA ASP A 99 -0.42 6.46 5.96
C ASP A 99 -1.28 7.70 5.67
N THR A 100 -0.71 8.90 5.76
CA THR A 100 -1.41 10.18 5.59
C THR A 100 -0.69 11.12 4.63
N LEU A 101 -1.47 11.86 3.84
CA LEU A 101 -1.00 12.95 2.97
C LEU A 101 -1.67 14.25 3.40
N CYS A 102 -0.87 15.25 3.78
CA CYS A 102 -1.31 16.63 3.91
C CYS A 102 -1.30 17.29 2.53
N VAL A 103 -2.46 17.73 2.09
CA VAL A 103 -2.69 18.48 0.84
C VAL A 103 -2.92 19.94 1.20
N ALA A 104 -2.04 20.82 0.74
CA ALA A 104 -2.02 22.23 1.12
C ALA A 104 -2.13 23.16 -0.11
N PRO A 105 -2.60 24.41 0.08
CA PRO A 105 -2.61 25.43 -0.97
C PRO A 105 -1.21 25.97 -1.27
N ARG A 106 -1.08 26.71 -2.39
CA ARG A 106 0.21 27.12 -3.00
C ARG A 106 1.19 27.86 -2.07
N HIS A 107 0.69 28.58 -1.07
CA HIS A 107 1.53 29.36 -0.16
C HIS A 107 2.19 28.50 0.92
N CYS A 108 1.64 27.32 1.21
CA CYS A 108 2.26 26.34 2.10
C CYS A 108 3.36 25.60 1.34
N THR A 109 4.60 26.05 1.41
CA THR A 109 5.69 25.41 0.65
C THR A 109 6.18 24.12 1.32
N ARG A 110 6.77 23.21 0.54
CA ARG A 110 7.38 21.98 1.08
C ARG A 110 8.46 22.29 2.11
N THR A 111 9.33 23.25 1.82
CA THR A 111 10.40 23.67 2.72
C THR A 111 9.82 24.13 4.06
N SER A 112 8.84 25.04 4.01
CA SER A 112 8.17 25.53 5.23
C SER A 112 7.47 24.42 6.00
N PHE A 113 6.83 23.47 5.31
CA PHE A 113 6.17 22.34 5.97
C PHE A 113 7.17 21.51 6.77
N PHE A 114 8.29 21.10 6.18
CA PHE A 114 9.29 20.27 6.85
C PHE A 114 10.13 21.04 7.89
N GLU A 115 10.09 22.37 7.90
CA GLU A 115 10.75 23.20 8.91
C GLU A 115 9.81 23.53 10.09
N LYS A 116 8.55 23.90 9.82
CA LYS A 116 7.63 24.48 10.82
C LYS A 116 6.59 23.51 11.35
N ALA A 117 6.07 22.60 10.52
CA ALA A 117 5.07 21.64 10.99
C ALA A 117 5.62 20.72 12.11
N PRO A 118 6.89 20.25 12.06
CA PRO A 118 7.48 19.50 13.18
C PRO A 118 7.43 20.25 14.52
N ILE A 119 7.64 21.56 14.53
CA ILE A 119 7.63 22.37 15.75
C ILE A 119 6.25 22.34 16.40
N LEU A 120 5.19 22.51 15.60
CA LEU A 120 3.80 22.44 16.08
C LEU A 120 3.42 21.02 16.52
N LEU A 121 3.90 20.01 15.80
CA LEU A 121 3.66 18.61 16.14
C LEU A 121 4.35 18.23 17.46
N GLU A 122 5.61 18.61 17.68
CA GLU A 122 6.36 18.33 18.91
C GLU A 122 5.79 19.06 20.14
N ALA A 123 5.16 20.23 19.95
CA ALA A 123 4.50 20.95 21.04
C ALA A 123 3.24 20.23 21.56
N ALA A 124 2.64 19.35 20.76
CA ALA A 124 1.46 18.59 21.17
C ALA A 124 1.85 17.37 22.01
N SER A 125 1.39 17.32 23.26
CA SER A 125 1.68 16.21 24.19
C SER A 125 1.21 14.83 23.73
N SER A 126 0.30 14.76 22.75
CA SER A 126 -0.12 13.51 22.11
C SER A 126 0.88 12.95 21.11
N VAL A 127 1.88 13.73 20.68
CA VAL A 127 2.86 13.35 19.66
C VAL A 127 4.15 12.91 20.32
N THR A 128 4.67 11.76 19.92
CA THR A 128 5.96 11.23 20.40
C THR A 128 6.75 10.62 19.26
N GLY A 129 8.07 10.48 19.44
CA GLY A 129 8.95 9.79 18.48
C GLY A 129 8.97 10.44 17.09
N LEU A 130 8.85 11.77 17.01
CA LEU A 130 8.86 12.49 15.75
C LEU A 130 10.24 12.40 15.08
N ARG A 131 10.25 12.06 13.79
CA ARG A 131 11.45 11.95 12.96
C ARG A 131 11.15 12.51 11.58
N VAL A 132 11.92 13.52 11.17
CA VAL A 132 11.83 14.12 9.84
C VAL A 132 12.81 13.41 8.90
N ILE A 133 12.31 12.91 7.77
CA ILE A 133 13.12 12.23 6.76
C ILE A 133 12.93 12.96 5.43
N SER A 134 13.70 14.03 5.21
CA SER A 134 13.62 14.88 4.02
C SER A 134 14.34 14.31 2.79
N ASP A 135 15.41 13.55 3.00
CA ASP A 135 16.32 13.10 1.94
C ASP A 135 15.94 11.74 1.32
N ALA A 136 14.76 11.22 1.68
CA ALA A 136 14.23 9.97 1.13
C ALA A 136 13.65 10.16 -0.28
N PHE A 137 13.40 9.04 -0.96
CA PHE A 137 12.75 9.03 -2.28
C PHE A 137 11.37 9.73 -2.27
N VAL A 138 10.66 9.61 -1.13
CA VAL A 138 9.45 10.36 -0.80
C VAL A 138 9.67 10.97 0.59
N PRO A 139 9.80 12.30 0.71
CA PRO A 139 9.96 12.97 2.00
C PRO A 139 8.79 12.67 2.94
N VAL A 140 9.08 12.36 4.20
CA VAL A 140 8.07 11.92 5.18
C VAL A 140 8.42 12.39 6.60
N ILE A 141 7.41 12.74 7.38
CA ILE A 141 7.51 12.88 8.83
C ILE A 141 6.91 11.63 9.45
N LYS A 142 7.70 10.91 10.26
CA LYS A 142 7.24 9.75 11.01
C LYS A 142 7.03 10.15 12.46
N MET A 143 5.95 9.70 13.08
CA MET A 143 5.65 9.99 14.48
C MET A 143 4.71 8.94 15.08
N GLN A 144 4.45 9.04 16.38
CA GLN A 144 3.33 8.38 17.03
C GLN A 144 2.37 9.45 17.55
N VAL A 145 1.07 9.27 17.31
CA VAL A 145 0.02 10.13 17.86
C VAL A 145 -0.87 9.27 18.74
N ASP A 146 -0.97 9.60 20.03
CA ASP A 146 -1.59 8.75 21.06
C ASP A 146 -1.09 7.29 20.98
N GLY A 147 0.20 7.09 20.68
CA GLY A 147 0.83 5.77 20.53
C GLY A 147 0.49 5.00 19.26
N ILE A 148 -0.22 5.60 18.29
CA ILE A 148 -0.44 5.02 16.95
C ILE A 148 0.62 5.57 16.00
N PRO A 149 1.40 4.71 15.30
CA PRO A 149 2.34 5.17 14.28
C PRO A 149 1.64 5.88 13.12
N VAL A 150 2.17 7.03 12.70
CA VAL A 150 1.68 7.83 11.58
C VAL A 150 2.83 8.21 10.68
N ASP A 151 2.66 7.94 9.38
CA ASP A 151 3.52 8.43 8.31
C ASP A 151 2.81 9.61 7.64
N LEU A 152 3.41 10.81 7.70
CA LEU A 152 2.85 12.04 7.17
C LEU A 152 3.66 12.53 5.98
N LEU A 153 3.04 12.44 4.80
CA LEU A 153 3.52 13.01 3.54
C LEU A 153 2.94 14.41 3.33
N PHE A 154 3.54 15.15 2.42
CA PHE A 154 3.11 16.50 2.08
C PHE A 154 3.07 16.74 0.58
N VAL A 155 2.07 17.51 0.15
CA VAL A 155 2.03 18.14 -1.16
C VAL A 155 1.41 19.53 -1.09
N SER A 156 2.00 20.47 -1.82
CA SER A 156 1.41 21.78 -2.11
C SER A 156 0.84 21.76 -3.52
N LEU A 157 -0.44 22.05 -3.66
CA LEU A 157 -1.09 22.21 -4.96
C LEU A 157 -0.95 23.66 -5.44
N ASP A 158 -0.89 23.89 -6.75
CA ASP A 158 -0.94 25.23 -7.34
C ASP A 158 -2.39 25.79 -7.34
N LEU A 159 -3.00 25.79 -6.15
CA LEU A 159 -4.35 26.27 -5.88
C LEU A 159 -4.29 27.34 -4.80
N ASP A 160 -5.19 28.33 -4.91
CA ASP A 160 -5.28 29.40 -3.90
C ASP A 160 -5.91 28.91 -2.58
N SER A 161 -6.80 27.94 -2.67
CA SER A 161 -7.39 27.18 -1.56
C SER A 161 -7.63 25.74 -2.01
N VAL A 162 -7.69 24.78 -1.07
CA VAL A 162 -7.94 23.36 -1.38
C VAL A 162 -9.45 23.10 -1.35
N PRO A 163 -10.11 22.75 -2.48
CA PRO A 163 -11.54 22.51 -2.54
C PRO A 163 -11.96 21.28 -1.73
N GLU A 164 -13.07 21.34 -0.99
CA GLU A 164 -13.58 20.21 -0.18
C GLU A 164 -13.80 18.93 -1.02
N ASP A 165 -14.27 19.11 -2.26
CA ASP A 165 -14.58 18.07 -3.23
C ASP A 165 -13.41 17.71 -4.16
N LEU A 166 -12.18 18.10 -3.81
CA LEU A 166 -10.97 17.82 -4.59
C LEU A 166 -10.88 16.33 -5.00
N ASP A 167 -10.90 16.08 -6.31
CA ASP A 167 -10.64 14.77 -6.88
C ASP A 167 -9.15 14.56 -7.07
N MET A 168 -8.55 13.77 -6.17
CA MET A 168 -7.14 13.40 -6.26
C MET A 168 -6.81 12.57 -7.51
N LEU A 169 -7.80 11.95 -8.16
CA LEU A 169 -7.60 11.15 -9.36
C LEU A 169 -7.54 11.96 -10.64
N ASP A 170 -7.90 13.24 -10.61
CA ASP A 170 -7.70 14.13 -11.75
C ASP A 170 -6.20 14.37 -11.97
N ASP A 171 -5.69 13.99 -13.14
CA ASP A 171 -4.29 14.18 -13.51
C ASP A 171 -3.90 15.66 -13.60
N GLN A 172 -4.87 16.57 -13.71
CA GLN A 172 -4.64 18.03 -13.72
C GLN A 172 -3.91 18.52 -12.48
N ILE A 173 -4.14 17.91 -11.32
CA ILE A 173 -3.51 18.31 -10.06
C ILE A 173 -1.99 18.12 -10.09
N LEU A 174 -1.47 17.32 -11.01
CA LEU A 174 -0.03 17.04 -11.14
C LEU A 174 0.72 18.07 -11.98
N ARG A 175 0.02 19.04 -12.59
CA ARG A 175 0.66 20.09 -13.40
C ARG A 175 1.62 20.93 -12.54
N GLY A 176 2.83 21.13 -13.06
CA GLY A 176 3.86 21.95 -12.40
C GLY A 176 4.51 21.29 -11.17
N MET A 177 4.13 20.06 -10.80
CA MET A 177 4.72 19.35 -9.67
C MET A 177 6.10 18.79 -10.00
N ASP A 178 6.99 18.79 -9.00
CA ASP A 178 8.22 17.99 -9.06
C ASP A 178 7.94 16.50 -8.85
N GLU A 179 8.89 15.63 -9.22
CA GLU A 179 8.68 14.19 -9.12
C GLU A 179 8.40 13.73 -7.68
N ALA A 180 8.99 14.37 -6.68
CA ALA A 180 8.79 14.00 -5.28
C ALA A 180 7.35 14.27 -4.83
N SER A 181 6.77 15.40 -5.24
CA SER A 181 5.37 15.75 -4.99
C SER A 181 4.41 14.79 -5.69
N VAL A 182 4.69 14.41 -6.93
CA VAL A 182 3.93 13.38 -7.65
C VAL A 182 3.97 12.05 -6.90
N ARG A 183 5.14 11.66 -6.39
CA ARG A 183 5.28 10.44 -5.58
C ARG A 183 4.49 10.50 -4.28
N SER A 184 4.46 11.64 -3.59
CA SER A 184 3.62 11.84 -2.40
C SER A 184 2.13 11.66 -2.71
N CYS A 185 1.65 12.22 -3.84
CA CYS A 185 0.27 12.06 -4.29
C CYS A 185 -0.09 10.62 -4.69
N ASN A 186 0.89 9.88 -5.23
CA ASN A 186 0.65 8.55 -5.79
C ASN A 186 0.11 7.55 -4.76
N GLY A 187 0.46 7.66 -3.48
CA GLY A 187 -0.11 6.81 -2.43
C GLY A 187 -1.64 6.87 -2.40
N VAL A 188 -2.19 8.10 -2.32
CA VAL A 188 -3.63 8.37 -2.35
C VAL A 188 -4.23 7.96 -3.70
N ARG A 189 -3.63 8.41 -4.80
CA ARG A 189 -4.14 8.18 -6.17
C ARG A 189 -4.25 6.68 -6.50
N VAL A 190 -3.23 5.90 -6.16
CA VAL A 190 -3.24 4.45 -6.37
C VAL A 190 -4.31 3.78 -5.52
N THR A 191 -4.43 4.19 -4.25
CA THR A 191 -5.40 3.60 -3.33
C THR A 191 -6.84 3.84 -3.78
N GLU A 192 -7.19 5.10 -4.11
CA GLU A 192 -8.51 5.46 -4.63
C GLU A 192 -8.81 4.73 -5.95
N ARG A 193 -7.82 4.68 -6.85
CA ARG A 193 -8.01 4.01 -8.14
C ARG A 193 -8.24 2.51 -7.99
N ILE A 194 -7.56 1.83 -7.05
CA ILE A 194 -7.85 0.41 -6.75
C ILE A 194 -9.30 0.26 -6.29
N LEU A 195 -9.78 1.13 -5.39
CA LEU A 195 -11.16 1.06 -4.88
C LEU A 195 -12.22 1.34 -5.95
N GLN A 196 -11.93 2.19 -6.94
CA GLN A 196 -12.80 2.42 -8.09
C GLN A 196 -12.82 1.24 -9.07
N LEU A 197 -11.70 0.51 -9.20
CA LEU A 197 -11.53 -0.55 -10.19
C LEU A 197 -12.02 -1.93 -9.73
N VAL A 198 -12.36 -2.10 -8.44
CA VAL A 198 -12.92 -3.35 -7.93
C VAL A 198 -14.45 -3.35 -8.00
N PRO A 199 -15.08 -4.45 -8.46
CA PRO A 199 -16.54 -4.52 -8.61
C PRO A 199 -17.30 -4.57 -7.28
N ASN A 200 -16.65 -5.02 -6.21
CA ASN A 200 -17.22 -5.02 -4.86
C ASN A 200 -16.10 -4.84 -3.83
N GLN A 201 -16.12 -3.70 -3.13
CA GLN A 201 -15.06 -3.33 -2.19
C GLN A 201 -15.02 -4.23 -0.94
N GLU A 202 -16.16 -4.67 -0.41
CA GLU A 202 -16.21 -5.52 0.78
C GLU A 202 -15.58 -6.91 0.52
N ARG A 203 -15.90 -7.49 -0.64
CA ARG A 203 -15.33 -8.78 -1.06
C ARG A 203 -13.83 -8.65 -1.31
N PHE A 204 -13.42 -7.57 -1.97
CA PHE A 204 -12.01 -7.23 -2.15
C PHE A 204 -11.27 -7.11 -0.81
N ARG A 205 -11.81 -6.36 0.16
CA ARG A 205 -11.22 -6.17 1.49
C ARG A 205 -11.01 -7.51 2.20
N THR A 206 -12.06 -8.34 2.25
CA THR A 206 -12.00 -9.64 2.92
C THR A 206 -10.96 -10.56 2.27
N THR A 207 -10.93 -10.65 0.94
CA THR A 207 -9.91 -11.45 0.23
C THR A 207 -8.51 -10.89 0.47
N LEU A 208 -8.33 -9.57 0.46
CA LEU A 208 -7.04 -8.94 0.69
C LEU A 208 -6.53 -9.16 2.12
N ILE A 209 -7.42 -9.12 3.13
CA ILE A 209 -7.07 -9.48 4.52
C ILE A 209 -6.51 -10.91 4.57
N ALA A 210 -7.21 -11.87 3.95
CA ALA A 210 -6.76 -13.26 3.90
C ALA A 210 -5.39 -13.42 3.21
N VAL A 211 -5.20 -12.78 2.05
CA VAL A 211 -3.94 -12.82 1.30
C VAL A 211 -2.80 -12.16 2.07
N LYS A 212 -3.03 -10.99 2.70
CA LYS A 212 -2.01 -10.32 3.53
C LYS A 212 -1.61 -11.18 4.72
N HIS A 213 -2.58 -11.79 5.40
CA HIS A 213 -2.31 -12.67 6.53
C HIS A 213 -1.51 -13.90 6.10
N TRP A 214 -1.93 -14.57 5.03
CA TRP A 214 -1.18 -15.67 4.42
C TRP A 214 0.26 -15.24 4.07
N ALA A 215 0.44 -14.14 3.33
CA ALA A 215 1.76 -13.71 2.89
C ALA A 215 2.72 -13.42 4.07
N ARG A 216 2.20 -12.85 5.17
CA ARG A 216 2.99 -12.62 6.40
C ARG A 216 3.39 -13.93 7.07
N ILE A 217 2.44 -14.85 7.28
CA ILE A 217 2.72 -16.17 7.88
C ILE A 217 3.73 -16.96 7.05
N ARG A 218 3.68 -16.82 5.72
CA ARG A 218 4.58 -17.51 4.80
C ARG A 218 5.95 -16.83 4.63
N GLY A 219 6.17 -15.67 5.26
CA GLY A 219 7.43 -14.94 5.23
C GLY A 219 7.75 -14.30 3.87
N ILE A 220 6.71 -13.92 3.12
CA ILE A 220 6.82 -13.33 1.76
C ILE A 220 6.19 -11.93 1.68
N TYR A 221 6.10 -11.24 2.82
CA TYR A 221 5.56 -9.89 2.94
C TYR A 221 6.66 -8.90 3.33
N SER A 222 7.41 -8.36 2.36
CA SER A 222 8.38 -7.28 2.57
C SER A 222 8.92 -6.76 1.23
N ASN A 223 8.55 -5.53 0.85
CA ASN A 223 9.08 -4.92 -0.39
C ASN A 223 10.58 -4.61 -0.29
N VAL A 224 11.05 -4.22 0.90
CA VAL A 224 12.47 -3.87 1.14
C VAL A 224 13.38 -5.07 0.89
N LEU A 225 12.94 -6.26 1.33
CA LEU A 225 13.68 -7.53 1.14
C LEU A 225 13.46 -8.18 -0.24
N GLY A 226 12.77 -7.51 -1.16
CA GLY A 226 12.51 -8.00 -2.51
C GLY A 226 11.36 -9.00 -2.63
N PHE A 227 10.48 -9.07 -1.63
CA PHE A 227 9.16 -9.70 -1.74
C PHE A 227 8.09 -8.64 -2.06
N LEU A 228 6.82 -8.95 -1.82
CA LEU A 228 5.70 -8.07 -2.11
C LEU A 228 5.22 -7.35 -0.84
N GLY A 229 5.00 -6.04 -0.94
CA GLY A 229 4.37 -5.21 0.08
C GLY A 229 2.86 -5.05 -0.11
N GLY A 230 2.23 -4.23 0.73
CA GLY A 230 0.77 -4.10 0.79
C GLY A 230 0.10 -3.73 -0.52
N VAL A 231 0.64 -2.74 -1.24
CA VAL A 231 0.07 -2.29 -2.53
C VAL A 231 0.17 -3.37 -3.62
N ASN A 232 1.25 -4.17 -3.62
CA ASN A 232 1.42 -5.25 -4.59
C ASN A 232 0.32 -6.30 -4.41
N TRP A 233 0.10 -6.74 -3.16
CA TRP A 233 -0.96 -7.69 -2.84
C TRP A 233 -2.36 -7.13 -3.13
N ALA A 234 -2.58 -5.84 -2.86
CA ALA A 234 -3.82 -5.16 -3.19
C ALA A 234 -4.10 -5.19 -4.69
N ILE A 235 -3.11 -4.86 -5.54
CA ILE A 235 -3.25 -4.92 -7.00
C ILE A 235 -3.51 -6.36 -7.45
N LEU A 236 -2.79 -7.34 -6.93
CA LEU A 236 -2.99 -8.74 -7.30
C LEU A 236 -4.41 -9.22 -6.94
N VAL A 237 -4.93 -8.88 -5.77
CA VAL A 237 -6.29 -9.25 -5.35
C VAL A 237 -7.34 -8.50 -6.17
N ALA A 238 -7.17 -7.19 -6.39
CA ALA A 238 -8.08 -6.39 -7.19
C ALA A 238 -8.25 -6.96 -8.61
N ARG A 239 -7.15 -7.46 -9.20
CA ARG A 239 -7.19 -8.09 -10.52
C ARG A 239 -8.03 -9.36 -10.54
N ILE A 240 -7.98 -10.17 -9.48
CA ILE A 240 -8.82 -11.37 -9.35
C ILE A 240 -10.29 -10.98 -9.18
N CYS A 241 -10.58 -9.91 -8.43
CA CYS A 241 -11.94 -9.38 -8.33
C CYS A 241 -12.48 -8.94 -9.70
N GLN A 242 -11.65 -8.31 -10.56
CA GLN A 242 -12.05 -7.94 -11.93
C GLN A 242 -12.36 -9.16 -12.80
N PHE A 243 -11.58 -10.24 -12.66
CA PHE A 243 -11.84 -11.49 -13.41
C PHE A 243 -13.11 -12.21 -12.95
N TYR A 244 -13.52 -12.02 -11.69
CA TYR A 244 -14.61 -12.78 -11.07
C TYR A 244 -15.54 -11.87 -10.23
N PRO A 245 -16.25 -10.92 -10.87
CA PRO A 245 -16.95 -9.84 -10.18
C PRO A 245 -18.04 -10.31 -9.20
N ASN A 246 -18.67 -11.46 -9.47
CA ASN A 246 -19.81 -11.95 -8.71
C ASN A 246 -19.45 -12.98 -7.63
N SER A 247 -18.17 -13.31 -7.45
CA SER A 247 -17.73 -14.37 -6.54
C SER A 247 -17.45 -13.91 -5.12
N LEU A 248 -17.60 -14.83 -4.16
CA LEU A 248 -17.37 -14.59 -2.73
C LEU A 248 -15.87 -14.65 -2.38
N PRO A 249 -15.46 -14.06 -1.24
CA PRO A 249 -14.06 -14.04 -0.79
C PRO A 249 -13.34 -15.39 -0.81
N ALA A 250 -13.98 -16.47 -0.39
CA ALA A 250 -13.39 -17.82 -0.44
C ALA A 250 -13.05 -18.25 -1.88
N SER A 251 -13.99 -18.15 -2.81
CA SER A 251 -13.75 -18.51 -4.21
C SER A 251 -12.72 -17.56 -4.86
N LEU A 252 -12.71 -16.27 -4.49
CA LEU A 252 -11.69 -15.31 -4.92
C LEU A 252 -10.30 -15.71 -4.43
N LEU A 253 -10.16 -16.17 -3.18
CA LEU A 253 -8.90 -16.62 -2.60
C LEU A 253 -8.37 -17.89 -3.29
N SER A 254 -9.23 -18.88 -3.56
CA SER A 254 -8.83 -20.06 -4.34
C SER A 254 -8.36 -19.69 -5.76
N ARG A 255 -9.10 -18.78 -6.42
CA ARG A 255 -8.77 -18.33 -7.78
C ARG A 255 -7.51 -17.48 -7.81
N PHE A 256 -7.23 -16.72 -6.76
CA PHE A 256 -5.98 -16.01 -6.59
C PHE A 256 -4.79 -16.96 -6.73
N PHE A 257 -4.76 -18.06 -5.96
CA PHE A 257 -3.67 -19.02 -6.05
C PHE A 257 -3.64 -19.74 -7.40
N ARG A 258 -4.81 -20.19 -7.89
CA ARG A 258 -4.90 -20.88 -9.19
C ARG A 258 -4.37 -20.04 -10.35
N ILE A 259 -4.73 -18.77 -10.41
CA ILE A 259 -4.29 -17.86 -11.47
C ILE A 259 -2.80 -17.55 -11.33
N TYR A 260 -2.35 -17.16 -10.13
CA TYR A 260 -0.98 -16.66 -9.97
C TYR A 260 0.09 -17.75 -9.93
N GLN A 261 -0.25 -19.00 -9.58
CA GLN A 261 0.69 -20.12 -9.74
C GLN A 261 0.98 -20.41 -11.23
N MET A 262 -0.02 -20.22 -12.10
CA MET A 262 0.10 -20.42 -13.55
C MET A 262 0.54 -19.17 -14.33
N TRP A 263 0.66 -18.02 -13.67
CA TRP A 263 0.94 -16.76 -14.35
C TRP A 263 2.32 -16.78 -15.01
N MET A 264 2.37 -16.47 -16.31
CA MET A 264 3.61 -16.44 -17.08
C MET A 264 4.36 -15.13 -16.88
N TRP A 265 5.12 -15.03 -15.80
CA TRP A 265 6.07 -13.93 -15.57
C TRP A 265 7.15 -13.88 -16.67
N PRO A 266 7.55 -12.69 -17.16
CA PRO A 266 7.31 -11.37 -16.60
C PRO A 266 6.12 -10.60 -17.22
N ASN A 267 5.07 -11.28 -17.71
CA ASN A 267 3.87 -10.56 -18.18
C ASN A 267 3.30 -9.69 -17.04
N PRO A 268 3.03 -8.39 -17.28
CA PRO A 268 2.65 -7.48 -16.22
C PRO A 268 1.23 -7.70 -15.73
N ILE A 269 1.03 -7.47 -14.43
CA ILE A 269 -0.29 -7.29 -13.85
C ILE A 269 -0.66 -5.81 -13.92
N MET A 270 -1.77 -5.51 -14.59
CA MET A 270 -2.33 -4.18 -14.73
C MET A 270 -3.83 -4.27 -14.41
N LEU A 271 -4.36 -3.30 -13.65
CA LEU A 271 -5.79 -3.22 -13.37
C LEU A 271 -6.55 -2.46 -14.44
N ASP A 272 -5.88 -1.53 -15.10
CA ASP A 272 -6.44 -0.69 -16.15
C ASP A 272 -5.34 -0.21 -17.10
N ARG A 273 -5.75 0.36 -18.24
CA ARG A 273 -4.85 1.13 -19.09
C ARG A 273 -4.65 2.51 -18.45
N VAL A 274 -3.39 2.88 -18.25
CA VAL A 274 -3.04 4.21 -17.77
C VAL A 274 -2.57 5.03 -18.96
N ASP A 275 -3.48 5.85 -19.48
CA ASP A 275 -3.16 6.79 -20.54
C ASP A 275 -2.38 7.99 -19.98
N ASN A 276 -1.67 8.72 -20.84
CA ASN A 276 -1.01 9.98 -20.49
C ASN A 276 -1.54 11.11 -21.40
N PRO A 277 -2.83 11.47 -21.29
CA PRO A 277 -3.44 12.46 -22.17
C PRO A 277 -2.85 13.86 -21.97
N LEU A 278 -2.35 14.16 -20.77
CA LEU A 278 -1.79 15.48 -20.43
C LEU A 278 -0.32 15.64 -20.81
N ASN A 279 0.37 14.54 -21.14
CA ASN A 279 1.78 14.50 -21.49
C ASN A 279 2.68 15.33 -20.54
N LEU A 280 2.48 15.17 -19.22
CA LEU A 280 3.18 15.97 -18.19
C LEU A 280 4.68 15.63 -18.04
N GLY A 281 5.27 14.85 -18.94
CA GLY A 281 6.70 14.52 -18.94
C GLY A 281 7.16 13.51 -17.89
N PHE A 282 6.26 13.02 -17.00
CA PHE A 282 6.63 11.99 -16.03
C PHE A 282 6.83 10.63 -16.71
N SER A 283 7.94 9.97 -16.37
CA SER A 283 8.27 8.65 -16.93
C SER A 283 7.41 7.55 -16.29
N GLY A 284 6.55 6.93 -17.10
CA GLY A 284 5.82 5.72 -16.72
C GLY A 284 6.60 4.44 -17.05
N TRP A 285 6.22 3.32 -16.42
CA TRP A 285 6.76 2.00 -16.70
C TRP A 285 6.44 1.60 -18.14
N ASN A 286 7.49 1.39 -18.95
CA ASN A 286 7.34 1.00 -20.34
C ASN A 286 8.51 0.11 -20.79
N PRO A 287 8.34 -1.23 -20.80
CA PRO A 287 9.41 -2.14 -21.19
C PRO A 287 9.74 -2.06 -22.69
N LYS A 288 8.93 -1.43 -23.55
CA LYS A 288 9.30 -1.28 -24.97
C LYS A 288 10.38 -0.21 -25.17
N ILE A 289 10.39 0.80 -24.29
CA ILE A 289 11.26 1.97 -24.42
C ILE A 289 12.42 1.89 -23.41
N ASN A 290 12.13 1.53 -22.15
CA ASN A 290 13.10 1.56 -21.07
C ASN A 290 13.74 0.18 -20.84
N VAL A 291 15.06 0.08 -21.00
CA VAL A 291 15.83 -1.16 -20.79
C VAL A 291 15.68 -1.68 -19.37
N ARG A 292 15.67 -0.79 -18.36
CA ARG A 292 15.52 -1.18 -16.96
C ARG A 292 14.18 -1.88 -16.72
N ASP A 293 13.12 -1.38 -17.35
CA ASP A 293 11.78 -1.95 -17.23
C ASP A 293 11.66 -3.34 -17.86
N ARG A 294 12.44 -3.63 -18.92
CA ARG A 294 12.52 -4.96 -19.53
C ARG A 294 13.10 -6.02 -18.61
N LEU A 295 13.93 -5.61 -17.66
CA LEU A 295 14.62 -6.52 -16.74
C LEU A 295 13.77 -6.86 -15.50
N HIS A 296 12.59 -6.26 -15.34
CA HIS A 296 11.70 -6.54 -14.21
C HIS A 296 11.13 -7.96 -14.31
N LEU A 297 11.27 -8.73 -13.23
CA LEU A 297 10.95 -10.17 -13.21
C LEU A 297 9.49 -10.46 -12.89
N MET A 298 8.84 -9.62 -12.09
CA MET A 298 7.45 -9.79 -11.65
C MET A 298 6.72 -8.43 -11.65
N PRO A 299 6.49 -7.81 -12.82
CA PRO A 299 5.95 -6.45 -12.87
C PRO A 299 4.48 -6.39 -12.41
N ILE A 300 4.23 -5.57 -11.39
CA ILE A 300 2.89 -5.27 -10.85
C ILE A 300 2.71 -3.76 -10.92
N ILE A 301 1.86 -3.31 -11.85
CA ILE A 301 1.83 -1.91 -12.27
C ILE A 301 0.76 -1.13 -11.52
N THR A 302 1.13 0.03 -10.99
CA THR A 302 0.19 0.93 -10.32
C THR A 302 -0.84 1.49 -11.31
N PRO A 303 -2.12 1.60 -10.94
CA PRO A 303 -3.20 1.95 -11.87
C PRO A 303 -3.42 3.46 -12.05
N ALA A 304 -2.64 4.31 -11.38
CA ALA A 304 -2.74 5.76 -11.49
C ALA A 304 -1.53 6.33 -12.24
N TYR A 305 -1.73 7.39 -13.04
CA TYR A 305 -0.66 8.09 -13.74
C TYR A 305 0.23 8.88 -12.75
N PRO A 306 1.57 8.85 -12.90
CA PRO A 306 2.34 7.99 -13.80
C PRO A 306 2.36 6.54 -13.30
N ALA A 307 2.06 5.59 -14.19
CA ALA A 307 2.06 4.17 -13.86
C ALA A 307 3.49 3.68 -13.62
N LEU A 308 3.75 3.00 -12.51
CA LEU A 308 5.07 2.50 -12.13
C LEU A 308 5.01 1.01 -11.78
N ASN A 309 6.11 0.30 -11.97
CA ASN A 309 6.23 -1.05 -11.42
C ASN A 309 6.41 -0.96 -9.90
N SER A 310 5.44 -1.42 -9.13
CA SER A 310 5.46 -1.41 -7.66
C SER A 310 6.30 -2.54 -7.03
N SER A 311 6.72 -3.53 -7.81
CA SER A 311 7.46 -4.72 -7.37
C SER A 311 8.85 -4.81 -8.01
N TYR A 312 9.48 -3.67 -8.27
CA TYR A 312 10.80 -3.57 -8.92
C TYR A 312 11.95 -4.18 -8.10
N ASN A 313 11.75 -4.42 -6.79
CA ASN A 313 12.75 -5.06 -5.92
C ASN A 313 12.76 -6.59 -6.03
N VAL A 314 11.80 -7.21 -6.72
CA VAL A 314 11.75 -8.68 -6.86
C VAL A 314 12.96 -9.19 -7.63
N MET A 315 13.62 -10.19 -7.05
CA MET A 315 14.81 -10.84 -7.58
C MET A 315 14.49 -12.27 -8.02
N ALA A 316 15.40 -12.93 -8.73
CA ALA A 316 15.21 -14.32 -9.18
C ALA A 316 14.94 -15.28 -7.98
N SER A 317 15.66 -15.08 -6.87
CA SER A 317 15.50 -15.89 -5.65
C SER A 317 14.12 -15.69 -5.00
N THR A 318 13.68 -14.45 -4.82
CA THR A 318 12.38 -14.14 -4.20
C THR A 318 11.23 -14.49 -5.13
N LEU A 319 11.35 -14.30 -6.45
CA LEU A 319 10.37 -14.77 -7.43
C LEU A 319 10.17 -16.29 -7.35
N ARG A 320 11.27 -17.06 -7.25
CA ARG A 320 11.19 -18.53 -7.09
C ARG A 320 10.42 -18.91 -5.82
N ILE A 321 10.68 -18.22 -4.71
CA ILE A 321 9.97 -18.45 -3.44
C ILE A 321 8.48 -18.07 -3.57
N LEU A 322 8.17 -16.92 -4.17
CA LEU A 322 6.81 -16.45 -4.41
C LEU A 322 6.02 -17.46 -5.26
N LYS A 323 6.58 -17.94 -6.38
CA LYS A 323 5.96 -18.98 -7.21
C LYS A 323 5.71 -20.28 -6.43
N ALA A 324 6.68 -20.71 -5.62
CA ALA A 324 6.55 -21.91 -4.81
C ALA A 324 5.47 -21.79 -3.72
N GLU A 325 5.36 -20.62 -3.07
CA GLU A 325 4.28 -20.37 -2.09
C GLU A 325 2.92 -20.24 -2.75
N LEU A 326 2.81 -19.61 -3.93
CA LEU A 326 1.57 -19.56 -4.71
C LEU A 326 1.09 -20.97 -5.11
N GLY A 327 2.00 -21.82 -5.56
CA GLY A 327 1.70 -23.23 -5.85
C GLY A 327 1.23 -23.99 -4.62
N ARG A 328 1.92 -23.85 -3.47
CA ARG A 328 1.46 -24.42 -2.20
C ARG A 328 0.09 -23.90 -1.78
N GLY A 329 -0.16 -22.59 -1.95
CA GLY A 329 -1.46 -21.99 -1.69
C GLY A 329 -2.56 -22.64 -2.52
N PHE A 330 -2.29 -22.89 -3.80
CA PHE A 330 -3.21 -23.59 -4.71
C PHE A 330 -3.52 -25.01 -4.21
N ASP A 331 -2.50 -25.80 -3.88
CA ASP A 331 -2.69 -27.16 -3.35
C ASP A 331 -3.55 -27.17 -2.08
N ARG A 332 -3.31 -26.22 -1.16
CA ARG A 332 -4.10 -26.08 0.07
C ARG A 332 -5.54 -25.69 -0.21
N THR A 333 -5.77 -24.73 -1.10
CA THR A 333 -7.14 -24.36 -1.46
C THR A 333 -7.88 -25.49 -2.15
N LEU A 334 -7.19 -26.32 -2.95
CA LEU A 334 -7.79 -27.51 -3.56
C LEU A 334 -8.14 -28.59 -2.52
N GLU A 335 -7.30 -28.81 -1.52
CA GLU A 335 -7.61 -29.70 -0.39
C GLU A 335 -8.85 -29.21 0.38
N ILE A 336 -9.01 -27.89 0.56
CA ILE A 336 -10.16 -27.29 1.23
C ILE A 336 -11.44 -27.45 0.40
N GLU A 337 -11.38 -27.14 -0.90
CA GLU A 337 -12.50 -27.31 -1.83
C GLU A 337 -12.96 -28.77 -1.94
N THR A 338 -12.01 -29.72 -1.82
CA THR A 338 -12.29 -31.16 -1.81
C THR A 338 -12.61 -31.73 -0.43
N LYS A 339 -12.84 -30.87 0.59
CA LYS A 339 -13.23 -31.22 1.96
C LYS A 339 -12.19 -32.09 2.70
N LYS A 340 -10.92 -32.02 2.31
CA LYS A 340 -9.78 -32.71 2.95
C LYS A 340 -9.06 -31.86 3.98
N ALA A 341 -9.37 -30.57 4.05
CA ALA A 341 -8.75 -29.61 4.96
C ALA A 341 -9.70 -28.45 5.28
N SER A 342 -9.39 -27.71 6.34
CA SER A 342 -10.03 -26.42 6.67
C SER A 342 -9.16 -25.23 6.29
N TRP A 343 -9.75 -24.04 6.27
CA TRP A 343 -9.03 -22.78 5.99
C TRP A 343 -7.85 -22.52 6.93
N ALA A 344 -7.90 -23.00 8.17
CA ALA A 344 -6.79 -22.90 9.11
C ALA A 344 -5.48 -23.49 8.54
N LYS A 345 -5.56 -24.53 7.70
CA LYS A 345 -4.40 -25.16 7.07
C LYS A 345 -3.66 -24.23 6.11
N LEU A 346 -4.34 -23.26 5.51
CA LEU A 346 -3.72 -22.24 4.64
C LEU A 346 -2.85 -21.27 5.45
N PHE A 347 -3.20 -21.04 6.71
CA PHE A 347 -2.57 -20.08 7.62
C PHE A 347 -1.61 -20.74 8.62
N VAL A 348 -1.05 -21.90 8.28
CA VAL A 348 -0.02 -22.55 9.08
C VAL A 348 1.37 -22.00 8.72
N ALA A 349 2.09 -21.51 9.74
CA ALA A 349 3.47 -21.08 9.59
C ALA A 349 4.36 -22.26 9.15
N PRO A 350 5.27 -22.06 8.18
CA PRO A 350 6.22 -23.10 7.84
C PRO A 350 7.26 -23.28 8.94
N VAL A 351 7.80 -24.49 9.06
CA VAL A 351 8.98 -24.73 9.91
C VAL A 351 10.22 -24.18 9.22
N PHE A 352 10.48 -22.87 9.37
CA PHE A 352 11.47 -22.13 8.60
C PHE A 352 12.88 -22.76 8.66
N PHE A 353 13.34 -23.11 9.85
CA PHE A 353 14.68 -23.68 10.06
C PHE A 353 14.86 -25.12 9.53
N GLN A 354 13.80 -25.73 9.01
CA GLN A 354 13.87 -27.03 8.33
C GLN A 354 13.83 -26.90 6.79
N ARG A 355 13.65 -25.68 6.26
CA ARG A 355 13.53 -25.44 4.81
C ARG A 355 14.85 -25.45 4.07
N SER A 356 15.97 -25.35 4.78
CA SER A 356 17.30 -25.24 4.18
C SER A 356 18.32 -25.91 5.08
N LYS A 357 19.36 -26.48 4.47
CA LYS A 357 20.47 -27.10 5.19
C LYS A 357 21.43 -26.07 5.79
N HIS A 358 21.44 -24.87 5.24
CA HIS A 358 22.33 -23.78 5.61
C HIS A 358 21.55 -22.49 5.82
N PHE A 359 21.98 -21.70 6.79
CA PHE A 359 21.43 -20.39 7.12
C PHE A 359 22.55 -19.39 7.32
N LEU A 360 22.31 -18.15 6.91
CA LEU A 360 23.16 -17.01 7.24
C LEU A 360 22.46 -16.19 8.31
N ARG A 361 23.12 -15.98 9.45
CA ARG A 361 22.64 -15.09 10.51
C ARG A 361 23.28 -13.71 10.34
N VAL A 362 22.45 -12.69 10.13
CA VAL A 362 22.87 -11.28 10.17
C VAL A 362 22.44 -10.72 11.51
N GLN A 363 23.40 -10.27 12.32
CA GLN A 363 23.13 -9.67 13.63
C GLN A 363 23.38 -8.17 13.54
N ILE A 364 22.37 -7.39 13.94
CA ILE A 364 22.39 -5.93 13.95
C ILE A 364 22.36 -5.51 15.41
N THR A 365 23.29 -4.65 15.83
CA THR A 365 23.40 -4.16 17.21
C THR A 365 23.61 -2.64 17.19
N ALA A 366 23.08 -1.96 18.20
CA ALA A 366 23.28 -0.53 18.45
C ALA A 366 23.50 -0.29 19.96
N ASN A 367 23.97 0.90 20.34
CA ASN A 367 24.28 1.24 21.73
C ASN A 367 23.05 1.49 22.59
N ASN A 368 21.95 1.95 21.99
CA ASN A 368 20.67 2.25 22.64
C ASN A 368 19.51 2.03 21.64
N ALA A 369 18.27 2.11 22.14
CA ALA A 369 17.06 1.88 21.33
C ALA A 369 16.82 2.98 20.29
N GLU A 370 17.20 4.22 20.57
CA GLU A 370 17.01 5.36 19.67
C GLU A 370 17.86 5.22 18.40
N ASP A 371 19.13 4.84 18.56
CA ASP A 371 20.05 4.56 17.46
C ASP A 371 19.65 3.30 16.68
N PHE A 372 19.04 2.32 17.36
CA PHE A 372 18.73 1.02 16.76
C PHE A 372 17.78 1.13 15.58
N ASP A 373 16.71 1.93 15.67
CA ASP A 373 15.71 2.00 14.60
C ASP A 373 16.28 2.54 13.29
N GLY A 374 17.01 3.65 13.37
CA GLY A 374 17.67 4.25 12.21
C GLY A 374 18.73 3.32 11.62
N TRP A 375 19.52 2.68 12.49
CA TRP A 375 20.52 1.72 12.08
C TRP A 375 19.91 0.47 11.43
N PHE A 376 18.85 -0.07 12.02
CA PHE A 376 18.12 -1.23 11.51
C PHE A 376 17.57 -0.94 10.11
N GLY A 377 16.87 0.19 9.92
CA GLY A 377 16.33 0.58 8.62
C GLY A 377 17.43 0.77 7.56
N TRP A 378 18.58 1.34 7.96
CA TRP A 378 19.72 1.50 7.07
C TRP A 378 20.31 0.15 6.63
N VAL A 379 20.47 -0.81 7.55
CA VAL A 379 20.97 -2.16 7.23
C VAL A 379 19.95 -2.95 6.40
N GLU A 380 18.68 -2.95 6.80
CA GLU A 380 17.60 -3.68 6.12
C GLU A 380 17.49 -3.27 4.65
N SER A 381 17.54 -1.96 4.38
CA SER A 381 17.50 -1.42 3.01
C SER A 381 18.64 -1.93 2.10
N ARG A 382 19.74 -2.43 2.68
CA ARG A 382 20.93 -2.92 1.96
C ARG A 382 21.04 -4.45 1.91
N LEU A 383 20.26 -5.20 2.68
CA LEU A 383 20.31 -6.67 2.68
C LEU A 383 20.08 -7.25 1.29
N ARG A 384 19.27 -6.59 0.45
CA ARG A 384 19.04 -7.00 -0.93
C ARG A 384 20.32 -7.05 -1.76
N HIS A 385 21.27 -6.15 -1.54
CA HIS A 385 22.56 -6.17 -2.24
C HIS A 385 23.39 -7.40 -1.88
N LEU A 386 23.31 -7.84 -0.61
CA LEU A 386 23.92 -9.08 -0.17
C LEU A 386 23.28 -10.28 -0.88
N PHE A 387 21.94 -10.34 -0.92
CA PHE A 387 21.21 -11.43 -1.57
C PHE A 387 21.54 -11.55 -3.05
N LEU A 388 21.66 -10.43 -3.77
CA LEU A 388 22.01 -10.42 -5.19
C LEU A 388 23.40 -11.00 -5.47
N ARG A 389 24.37 -10.78 -4.58
CA ARG A 389 25.74 -11.34 -4.73
C ARG A 389 25.74 -12.86 -4.60
N TYR A 390 24.91 -13.44 -3.73
CA TYR A 390 24.81 -14.89 -3.57
C TYR A 390 24.05 -15.61 -4.69
N VAL A 391 23.27 -14.88 -5.50
CA VAL A 391 22.53 -15.45 -6.64
C VAL A 391 23.36 -15.39 -7.94
N ALA A 392 24.37 -14.53 -7.98
CA ALA A 392 25.26 -14.37 -9.14
C ALA A 392 26.44 -15.37 -9.15
N CYS A 393 26.65 -16.12 -8.07
CA CYS A 393 27.52 -17.28 -7.99
C CYS A 393 26.69 -18.56 -8.14
#